data_AF-A0A954U5C1-F1
#
_entry.id   AF-A0A954U5C1-F1
#
_cell.length_a   1.000
_cell.length_b   1.000
_cell.length_c   1.000
_cell.angle_alpha   90.00
_cell.angle_beta   90.00
_cell.angle_gamma   90.00
#
_symmetry.space_group_name_H-M   'P 1'
#
loop_
_entity.id
_entity.type
_entity.pdbx_description
1 polymer ?
#
loop_
_entity_poly.entity_id
_entity_poly.type
_entity_poly.pdbx_seq_one_letter_code
_entity_poly.pdbx_strand_id
1 'polypeptide(L)'
;INLVMLVSEIFTSFYTGGSHGVSAKYLFFGHHGHGALVPWMWTSVTFSIIAAILLMRPKVHEHLWTLDIACVLGFAGIWIEKGMGLIIPGFIPSTLHEWVEYLPSATEWKITSGIWAGGLLIYTLLLKVAIPVFSGEANKLSN
;
A
#
# COMPACT_ATOMS: atom_id res chain seq x y z
N ILE A 1 -2.61 13.30 -0.89
CA ILE A 1 -2.83 12.75 -2.25
C ILE A 1 -3.53 11.39 -2.22
N ASN A 2 -3.03 10.40 -1.45
CA ASN A 2 -3.61 9.06 -1.38
C ASN A 2 -5.12 9.03 -1.09
N LEU A 3 -5.58 9.69 -0.02
CA LEU A 3 -7.01 9.75 0.32
C LEU A 3 -7.88 10.39 -0.77
N VAL A 4 -7.39 11.40 -1.48
CA VAL A 4 -8.13 12.06 -2.57
C VAL A 4 -8.27 11.10 -3.75
N MET A 5 -7.20 10.39 -4.10
CA MET A 5 -7.24 9.37 -5.15
C MET A 5 -8.17 8.22 -4.79
N LEU A 6 -8.16 7.76 -3.54
CA LEU A 6 -9.07 6.72 -3.05
C LEU A 6 -10.54 7.14 -3.21
N VAL A 7 -10.87 8.39 -2.84
CA VAL A 7 -12.23 8.92 -3.02
C VAL A 7 -12.61 9.00 -4.50
N SER A 8 -11.68 9.43 -5.37
CA SER A 8 -11.88 9.47 -6.82
C SER A 8 -12.12 8.07 -7.41
N GLU A 9 -11.37 7.07 -6.94
CA GLU A 9 -11.49 5.67 -7.35
C GLU A 9 -12.84 5.09 -6.96
N ILE A 10 -13.28 5.31 -5.72
CA ILE A 10 -14.62 4.97 -5.24
C ILE A 10 -15.68 5.66 -6.12
N PHE A 11 -15.59 6.98 -6.29
CA PHE A 11 -16.56 7.75 -7.08
C PHE A 11 -16.67 7.21 -8.51
N THR A 12 -15.54 7.01 -9.19
CA THR A 12 -15.52 6.53 -10.58
C THR A 12 -16.09 5.11 -10.67
N SER A 13 -15.77 4.24 -9.72
CA SER A 13 -16.23 2.86 -9.70
C SER A 13 -17.72 2.71 -9.42
N PHE A 14 -18.31 3.58 -8.59
CA PHE A 14 -19.75 3.56 -8.31
C PHE A 14 -20.56 4.32 -9.37
N TYR A 15 -19.99 5.37 -9.97
CA TYR A 15 -20.67 6.19 -10.98
C TYR A 15 -20.79 5.50 -12.34
N THR A 16 -19.78 4.73 -12.76
CA THR A 16 -19.79 4.07 -14.09
C THR A 16 -20.80 2.92 -14.20
N GLY A 17 -21.33 2.39 -13.10
CA GLY A 17 -22.51 1.49 -13.08
C GLY A 17 -22.41 0.16 -13.86
N GLY A 18 -21.27 -0.15 -14.49
CA GLY A 18 -21.09 -1.31 -15.36
C GLY A 18 -20.59 -2.58 -14.66
N SER A 19 -20.34 -3.64 -15.43
CA SER A 19 -19.81 -4.94 -14.99
C SER A 19 -18.56 -4.84 -14.09
N HIS A 20 -17.73 -3.79 -14.27
CA HIS A 20 -16.56 -3.50 -13.43
C HIS A 20 -16.87 -2.93 -12.04
N GLY A 21 -18.06 -2.36 -11.82
CA GLY A 21 -18.49 -1.90 -10.48
C GLY A 21 -18.85 -3.05 -9.53
N VAL A 22 -19.02 -4.26 -10.07
CA VAL A 22 -19.30 -5.48 -9.30
C VAL A 22 -18.08 -5.91 -8.47
N SER A 23 -16.87 -5.77 -9.03
CA SER A 23 -15.59 -6.04 -8.35
C SER A 23 -15.34 -5.09 -7.18
N ALA A 24 -15.67 -3.80 -7.32
CA ALA A 24 -15.54 -2.82 -6.25
C ALA A 24 -16.62 -2.96 -5.18
N LYS A 25 -17.86 -3.34 -5.55
CA LYS A 25 -18.90 -3.71 -4.57
C LYS A 25 -18.48 -4.94 -3.75
N TYR A 26 -17.89 -5.93 -4.40
CA TYR A 26 -17.32 -7.10 -3.72
C TYR A 26 -16.20 -6.72 -2.74
N LEU A 27 -15.33 -5.78 -3.13
CA LEU A 27 -14.21 -5.31 -2.32
C LEU A 27 -14.62 -4.57 -1.04
N PHE A 28 -15.67 -3.76 -1.08
CA PHE A 28 -16.10 -2.95 0.06
C PHE A 28 -17.24 -3.55 0.88
N PHE A 29 -18.13 -4.34 0.26
CA PHE A 29 -19.35 -4.85 0.88
C PHE A 29 -19.47 -6.38 0.86
N GLY A 30 -18.59 -7.08 0.13
CA GLY A 30 -18.67 -8.53 -0.06
C GLY A 30 -19.87 -8.94 -0.93
N HIS A 31 -19.87 -10.17 -1.44
CA HIS A 31 -21.00 -10.70 -2.20
C HIS A 31 -21.18 -12.19 -1.89
N HIS A 32 -22.42 -12.60 -1.56
CA HIS A 32 -22.81 -14.01 -1.38
C HIS A 32 -21.90 -14.83 -0.44
N GLY A 33 -21.58 -14.31 0.75
CA GLY A 33 -20.80 -15.03 1.75
C GLY A 33 -19.28 -15.03 1.51
N HIS A 34 -18.84 -14.43 0.41
CA HIS A 34 -17.43 -14.24 0.08
C HIS A 34 -17.01 -12.79 0.33
N GLY A 35 -16.03 -12.61 1.21
CA GLY A 35 -15.71 -11.31 1.81
C GLY A 35 -14.30 -11.19 2.36
N ALA A 36 -13.40 -12.11 1.99
CA ALA A 36 -12.03 -12.16 2.53
C ALA A 36 -11.26 -10.84 2.36
N LEU A 37 -11.57 -10.03 1.34
CA LEU A 37 -10.89 -8.76 1.02
C LEU A 37 -11.49 -7.52 1.73
N VAL A 38 -12.71 -7.62 2.26
CA VAL A 38 -13.40 -6.49 2.93
C VAL A 38 -12.63 -6.02 4.17
N PRO A 39 -12.20 -6.89 5.10
CA PRO A 39 -11.45 -6.47 6.28
C PRO A 39 -10.12 -5.78 5.93
N TRP A 40 -9.46 -6.20 4.85
CA TRP A 40 -8.21 -5.61 4.39
C TRP A 40 -8.42 -4.19 3.89
N MET A 41 -9.46 -3.96 3.08
CA MET A 41 -9.77 -2.63 2.59
C MET A 41 -10.11 -1.68 3.73
N TRP A 42 -10.95 -2.09 4.69
CA TRP A 42 -11.26 -1.27 5.86
C TRP A 42 -10.04 -0.98 6.72
N THR A 43 -9.17 -1.98 6.93
CA THR A 43 -7.89 -1.79 7.64
C THR A 43 -7.02 -0.72 6.96
N SER A 44 -6.90 -0.79 5.63
CA SER A 44 -6.19 0.21 4.84
C SER A 44 -6.74 1.62 5.03
N VAL A 45 -8.07 1.77 4.89
CA VAL A 45 -8.74 3.07 5.04
C VAL A 45 -8.53 3.62 6.45
N THR A 46 -8.70 2.79 7.49
CA THR A 46 -8.46 3.19 8.87
C THR A 46 -7.00 3.63 9.08
N PHE A 47 -6.02 2.88 8.58
CA PHE A 47 -4.61 3.25 8.72
C PHE A 47 -4.28 4.54 7.97
N SER A 48 -4.78 4.73 6.76
CA SER A 48 -4.57 5.95 5.98
C SER A 48 -5.23 7.18 6.63
N ILE A 49 -6.41 7.04 7.22
CA ILE A 49 -7.07 8.12 7.97
C ILE A 49 -6.30 8.46 9.24
N ILE A 50 -5.90 7.45 10.04
CA ILE A 50 -5.13 7.67 11.27
C ILE A 50 -3.78 8.33 10.95
N ALA A 51 -3.07 7.84 9.94
CA ALA A 51 -1.81 8.42 9.49
C ALA A 51 -1.99 9.88 9.04
N ALA A 52 -3.05 10.18 8.28
CA ALA A 52 -3.36 11.55 7.87
C ALA A 52 -3.66 12.46 9.07
N ILE A 53 -4.45 12.00 10.05
CA ILE A 53 -4.75 12.77 11.27
C ILE A 53 -3.49 13.04 12.08
N LEU A 54 -2.63 12.02 12.26
CA LEU A 54 -1.36 12.17 12.98
C LEU A 54 -0.41 13.15 12.29
N LEU A 55 -0.29 13.08 10.96
CA LEU A 55 0.56 13.99 10.17
C LEU A 55 -0.02 15.41 10.07
N MET A 56 -1.34 15.57 10.16
CA MET A 56 -1.99 16.89 10.12
C MET A 56 -1.83 17.65 11.45
N ARG A 57 -1.39 16.99 12.53
CA ARG A 57 -1.14 17.67 13.80
C ARG A 57 0.06 18.62 13.68
N PRO A 58 -0.08 19.90 14.06
CA PRO A 58 1.07 20.81 14.11
C PRO A 58 2.08 20.28 15.14
N LYS A 59 3.38 20.39 14.81
CA LYS A 59 4.52 19.92 15.62
C LYS A 59 4.71 18.40 15.72
N VAL A 60 4.12 17.60 14.83
CA VAL A 60 4.40 16.15 14.79
C VAL A 60 5.90 15.84 14.60
N HIS A 61 6.64 16.75 13.93
CA HIS A 61 8.08 16.64 13.75
C HIS A 61 8.91 16.80 15.03
N GLU A 62 8.36 17.36 16.11
CA GLU A 62 9.05 17.49 17.40
C GLU A 62 9.08 16.16 18.17
N HIS A 63 8.22 15.20 17.80
CA HIS A 63 8.14 13.88 18.45
C HIS A 63 8.35 12.75 17.43
N LEU A 64 9.62 12.36 17.27
CA LEU A 64 10.05 11.33 16.29
C LEU A 64 9.24 10.04 16.38
N TRP A 65 8.88 9.59 17.58
CA TRP A 65 8.07 8.38 17.76
C TRP A 65 6.68 8.45 17.11
N THR A 66 6.00 9.60 17.22
CA THR A 66 4.68 9.80 16.59
C THR A 66 4.84 9.90 15.07
N LEU A 67 5.91 10.54 14.61
CA LEU A 67 6.23 10.65 13.19
C LEU A 67 6.48 9.25 12.58
N ASP A 68 7.28 8.42 13.24
CA ASP A 68 7.58 7.06 12.79
C ASP A 68 6.32 6.20 12.73
N ILE A 69 5.47 6.25 13.76
CA ILE A 69 4.17 5.54 13.76
C ILE A 69 3.31 6.01 12.58
N ALA A 70 3.20 7.33 12.37
CA ALA A 70 2.38 7.86 11.29
C ALA A 70 2.90 7.43 9.90
N CYS A 71 4.22 7.42 9.72
CA CYS A 71 4.87 6.95 8.50
C CYS A 71 4.62 5.44 8.26
N VAL A 72 4.80 4.60 9.29
CA VAL A 72 4.56 3.15 9.19
C VAL A 72 3.10 2.84 8.90
N LEU A 73 2.16 3.51 9.58
CA LEU A 73 0.73 3.35 9.33
C LEU A 73 0.35 3.79 7.92
N GLY A 74 0.85 4.94 7.47
CA GLY A 74 0.60 5.42 6.10
C GLY A 74 1.17 4.46 5.05
N PHE A 75 2.39 3.96 5.28
CA PHE A 75 3.01 2.97 4.43
C PHE A 75 2.20 1.67 4.35
N ALA A 76 1.82 1.12 5.50
CA ALA A 76 1.02 -0.11 5.58
C ALA A 76 -0.36 0.05 4.94
N GLY A 77 -1.04 1.18 5.18
CA GLY A 77 -2.33 1.49 4.55
C GLY A 77 -2.23 1.51 3.03
N ILE A 78 -1.28 2.27 2.48
CA ILE A 78 -1.06 2.34 1.02
C ILE A 78 -0.67 0.97 0.45
N TRP A 79 0.17 0.20 1.15
CA TRP A 79 0.58 -1.13 0.72
C TRP A 79 -0.60 -2.09 0.63
N ILE A 80 -1.51 -2.07 1.62
CA ILE A 80 -2.73 -2.89 1.58
C ILE A 80 -3.67 -2.41 0.46
N GLU A 81 -3.89 -1.09 0.34
CA GLU A 81 -4.75 -0.52 -0.69
C GLU A 81 -4.30 -0.91 -2.10
N LYS A 82 -3.03 -0.71 -2.43
CA LYS A 82 -2.50 -0.93 -3.77
C LYS A 82 -2.14 -2.39 -4.03
N GLY A 83 -1.68 -3.12 -3.02
CA GLY A 83 -1.38 -4.54 -3.12
C GLY A 83 -2.66 -5.36 -3.17
N MET A 84 -3.39 -5.40 -2.06
CA MET A 84 -4.56 -6.27 -1.93
C MET A 84 -5.83 -5.64 -2.50
N GLY A 85 -6.00 -4.33 -2.34
CA GLY A 85 -7.21 -3.63 -2.75
C GLY A 85 -7.32 -3.37 -4.25
N LEU A 86 -6.22 -3.14 -4.96
CA LEU A 86 -6.26 -2.78 -6.39
C LEU A 86 -5.96 -3.96 -7.31
N ILE A 87 -4.91 -4.74 -7.01
CA ILE A 87 -4.45 -5.82 -7.91
C ILE A 87 -5.47 -6.97 -7.93
N ILE A 88 -5.89 -7.45 -6.76
CA ILE A 88 -6.70 -8.68 -6.63
C ILE A 88 -8.10 -8.51 -7.25
N PRO A 89 -8.85 -7.43 -6.97
CA PRO A 89 -10.19 -7.26 -7.53
C PRO A 89 -10.17 -7.00 -9.04
N GLY A 90 -9.03 -6.60 -9.62
CA GLY A 90 -8.85 -6.52 -11.06
C GLY A 90 -8.93 -7.88 -11.77
N PHE A 91 -8.76 -8.99 -11.05
CA PHE A 91 -8.85 -10.36 -11.56
C PHE A 91 -10.18 -11.05 -11.21
N ILE A 92 -11.09 -10.38 -10.50
CA ILE A 92 -12.39 -10.92 -10.08
C ILE A 92 -13.49 -10.02 -10.68
N PRO A 93 -14.49 -10.54 -11.41
CA PRO A 93 -14.71 -11.95 -11.74
C PRO A 93 -13.70 -12.47 -12.76
N SER A 94 -13.44 -13.78 -12.73
CA SER A 94 -12.55 -14.40 -13.73
C SER A 94 -13.12 -14.21 -15.13
N THR A 95 -12.30 -14.43 -16.17
CA THR A 95 -12.78 -14.38 -17.57
C THR A 95 -13.91 -15.39 -17.85
N LEU A 96 -14.06 -16.42 -17.02
CA LEU A 96 -15.16 -17.39 -17.03
C LEU A 96 -16.38 -16.97 -16.18
N HIS A 97 -16.40 -15.75 -15.63
CA HIS A 97 -17.43 -15.27 -14.68
C HIS A 97 -17.52 -16.08 -13.37
N GLU A 98 -16.45 -16.76 -12.99
CA GLU A 98 -16.38 -17.47 -11.70
C GLU A 98 -15.88 -16.55 -10.59
N TRP A 99 -16.46 -16.74 -9.40
CA TRP A 99 -16.08 -16.03 -8.17
C TRP A 99 -15.02 -16.85 -7.43
N VAL A 100 -13.77 -16.44 -7.53
CA VAL A 100 -12.65 -17.08 -6.83
C VAL A 100 -12.19 -16.18 -5.69
N GLU A 101 -12.30 -16.68 -4.46
CA GLU A 101 -11.75 -15.99 -3.29
C GLU A 101 -10.23 -16.10 -3.25
N TYR A 102 -9.57 -14.95 -3.05
CA TYR A 102 -8.13 -14.90 -2.88
C TYR A 102 -7.77 -14.84 -1.40
N LEU A 103 -6.94 -15.80 -0.98
CA LEU A 103 -6.26 -15.81 0.30
C LEU A 103 -4.77 -16.02 0.04
N PRO A 104 -3.90 -15.09 0.47
CA PRO A 104 -2.48 -15.21 0.20
C PRO A 104 -1.90 -16.46 0.86
N SER A 105 -1.27 -17.29 0.06
CA SER A 105 -0.57 -18.49 0.48
C SER A 105 0.74 -18.16 1.21
N ALA A 106 1.22 -19.10 2.01
CA ALA A 106 2.51 -18.96 2.70
C ALA A 106 3.68 -18.78 1.72
N THR A 107 3.57 -19.29 0.50
CA THR A 107 4.59 -19.13 -0.55
C THR A 107 4.60 -17.70 -1.10
N GLU A 108 3.44 -17.10 -1.33
CA GLU A 108 3.35 -15.69 -1.77
C GLU A 108 3.96 -14.76 -0.73
N TRP A 109 3.68 -14.96 0.55
CA TRP A 109 4.31 -14.18 1.63
C TRP A 109 5.84 -14.27 1.63
N LYS A 110 6.39 -15.48 1.41
CA LYS A 110 7.84 -15.68 1.30
C LYS A 110 8.41 -14.94 0.09
N ILE A 111 7.76 -15.01 -1.06
CA ILE A 111 8.20 -14.31 -2.27
C ILE A 111 8.16 -12.79 -2.04
N THR A 112 7.09 -12.25 -1.46
CA THR A 112 7.00 -10.83 -1.10
C THR A 112 8.13 -10.41 -0.17
N SER A 113 8.42 -11.20 0.88
CA SER A 113 9.53 -10.91 1.80
C SER A 113 10.90 -10.95 1.09
N GLY A 114 11.07 -11.84 0.10
CA GLY A 114 12.28 -11.94 -0.71
C GLY A 114 12.49 -10.73 -1.60
N ILE A 115 11.42 -10.21 -2.22
CA ILE A 115 11.47 -8.97 -3.02
C ILE A 115 11.87 -7.79 -2.13
N TRP A 116 11.31 -7.69 -0.93
CA TRP A 116 11.69 -6.68 0.06
C TRP A 116 13.15 -6.78 0.48
N ALA A 117 13.62 -7.99 0.81
CA ALA A 117 15.00 -8.22 1.18
C ALA A 117 15.97 -7.84 0.03
N GLY A 118 15.63 -8.19 -1.21
CA GLY A 118 16.40 -7.79 -2.40
C GLY A 118 16.45 -6.28 -2.60
N GLY A 119 15.31 -5.60 -2.45
CA GLY A 119 15.24 -4.13 -2.54
C GLY A 119 16.07 -3.44 -1.46
N LEU A 120 15.97 -3.90 -0.21
CA LEU A 120 16.76 -3.37 0.91
C LEU A 120 18.26 -3.65 0.75
N LEU A 121 18.63 -4.80 0.18
CA LEU A 121 20.02 -5.12 -0.12
C LEU A 121 20.59 -4.14 -1.16
N ILE A 122 19.89 -3.95 -2.28
CA ILE A 122 20.29 -2.99 -3.32
C ILE A 122 20.38 -1.58 -2.75
N TYR A 123 19.36 -1.15 -1.99
CA TYR A 123 19.35 0.14 -1.32
C TYR A 123 20.56 0.34 -0.41
N THR A 124 20.92 -0.67 0.38
CA THR A 124 22.09 -0.62 1.27
C THR A 124 23.39 -0.49 0.48
N LEU A 125 23.52 -1.21 -0.65
CA LEU A 125 24.69 -1.10 -1.52
C LEU A 125 24.81 0.30 -2.15
N LEU A 126 23.70 0.86 -2.63
CA LEU A 126 23.66 2.20 -3.20
C LEU A 126 23.99 3.27 -2.16
N LEU A 127 23.49 3.16 -0.93
CA LEU A 127 23.81 4.08 0.15
C LEU A 127 25.30 4.11 0.47
N LYS A 128 25.99 2.97 0.43
CA LYS A 128 27.44 2.94 0.64
C LYS A 128 28.23 3.77 -0.38
N VAL A 129 27.71 3.90 -1.61
CA VAL A 129 28.33 4.72 -2.67
C VAL A 129 27.84 6.17 -2.59
N ALA A 130 26.56 6.38 -2.34
CA ALA A 130 25.95 7.71 -2.32
C ALA A 130 26.43 8.56 -1.12
N ILE A 131 26.52 7.98 0.09
CA ILE A 131 26.87 8.73 1.30
C ILE A 131 28.24 9.44 1.17
N PRO A 132 29.34 8.78 0.76
CA PRO A 132 30.64 9.44 0.56
C PRO A 132 30.64 10.55 -0.50
N VAL A 133 29.78 10.42 -1.51
CA VAL A 133 29.63 11.42 -2.58
C VAL A 133 28.92 12.67 -2.05
N PHE A 134 27.83 12.48 -1.30
CA PHE A 134 27.08 13.60 -0.70
C PHE A 134 27.77 14.23 0.51
N SER A 135 28.58 13.47 1.27
CA SER A 135 29.37 13.99 2.39
C SER A 135 30.62 14.77 1.97
N GLY A 136 30.95 14.76 0.66
CA GLY A 136 32.15 15.42 0.11
C GLY A 136 33.47 14.69 0.42
N GLU A 137 33.42 13.52 1.05
CA GLU A 137 34.61 12.71 1.36
C GLU A 137 35.28 12.17 0.09
N ALA A 138 34.50 11.92 -0.98
CA ALA A 138 35.05 11.53 -2.28
C ALA A 138 36.01 12.59 -2.87
N ASN A 139 35.77 13.88 -2.60
CA ASN A 139 36.62 14.98 -3.07
C ASN A 139 37.93 15.10 -2.27
N LYS A 140 37.92 14.72 -0.98
CA LYS A 140 39.10 14.75 -0.11
C LYS A 140 40.13 13.66 -0.43
N LEU A 141 39.74 12.60 -1.13
CA LEU A 141 40.63 11.51 -1.54
C LEU A 141 41.31 11.77 -2.89
N SER A 142 40.88 12.78 -3.66
CA SER A 142 41.46 13.13 -4.96
C SER A 142 42.45 14.30 -4.93
N ASN A 143 42.62 14.96 -3.77
CA ASN A 143 43.65 15.96 -3.47
C ASN A 143 44.67 15.38 -2.49
#